data_AF-A0A7W0TWT4-F1
#
_entry.id   AF-A0A7W0TWT4-F1
#
_cell.length_a   1.000
_cell.length_b   1.000
_cell.length_c   1.000
_cell.angle_alpha   90.00
_cell.angle_beta   90.00
_cell.angle_gamma   90.00
#
_symmetry.space_group_name_H-M   'P 1'
#
loop_
_entity.id
_entity.type
_entity.pdbx_description
1 polymer ?
#
loop_
_entity_poly.entity_id
_entity_poly.type
_entity_poly.pdbx_seq_one_letter_code
_entity_poly.pdbx_strand_id
1 'polypeptide(L)'
;MEQDFDDARRWVVVTVGYYYQFLGEDSAELIRFEWHPERGTAGYPHLHIHGRSADRIITDRTHIPSGRVSLASVVRFAIEELGVRPLRPDWATVLAKEERTLPLDSGG
;
A
#
# COMPACT_ATOMS: atom_id res chain seq x y z
N MET A 1 -14.17 -4.43 45.98
CA MET A 1 -13.43 -3.27 45.43
C MET A 1 -13.19 -3.61 43.97
N GLU A 2 -14.17 -3.25 43.16
CA GLU A 2 -14.22 -3.49 41.73
C GLU A 2 -13.43 -2.37 41.08
N GLN A 3 -12.34 -2.69 40.39
CA GLN A 3 -11.55 -1.68 39.69
C GLN A 3 -12.20 -1.47 38.33
N ASP A 4 -12.81 -0.29 38.15
CA ASP A 4 -13.25 0.25 36.87
C ASP A 4 -12.05 0.34 35.92
N PHE A 5 -12.07 -0.47 34.86
CA PHE A 5 -11.16 -0.30 33.72
C PHE A 5 -11.71 0.81 32.81
N ASP A 6 -11.74 2.04 33.29
CA ASP A 6 -11.95 3.21 32.44
C ASP A 6 -10.62 3.61 31.78
N ASP A 7 -10.19 2.82 30.79
CA ASP A 7 -9.04 3.15 29.93
C ASP A 7 -9.36 2.77 28.48
N ALA A 8 -10.42 3.37 27.94
CA ALA A 8 -10.75 3.29 26.51
C ALA A 8 -9.77 4.10 25.64
N ARG A 9 -8.45 3.95 25.87
CA ARG A 9 -7.42 4.41 24.93
C ARG A 9 -7.57 3.62 23.64
N ARG A 10 -8.17 4.28 22.66
CA ARG A 10 -8.25 3.75 21.30
C ARG A 10 -6.84 3.68 20.73
N TRP A 11 -6.33 2.47 20.53
CA TRP A 11 -5.07 2.26 19.82
C TRP A 11 -5.18 2.82 18.40
N VAL A 12 -4.19 3.63 18.01
CA VAL A 12 -4.06 4.16 16.65
C VAL A 12 -2.92 3.42 15.97
N VAL A 13 -3.23 2.77 14.85
CA VAL A 13 -2.23 2.13 14.00
C VAL A 13 -1.82 3.13 12.92
N VAL A 14 -0.52 3.35 12.76
CA VAL A 14 0.03 4.21 11.72
C VAL A 14 1.00 3.42 10.85
N THR A 15 0.91 3.62 9.54
CA THR A 15 1.89 3.07 8.60
C THR A 15 3.18 3.87 8.71
N VAL A 16 4.27 3.19 9.04
CA VAL A 16 5.65 3.76 9.12
C VAL A 16 6.48 3.43 7.88
N GLY A 17 5.97 2.58 7.00
CA GLY A 17 6.57 2.18 5.73
C GLY A 17 5.81 1.00 5.11
N TYR A 18 6.02 0.76 3.82
CA TYR A 18 5.44 -0.37 3.10
C TYR A 18 6.25 -0.77 1.87
N TYR A 19 6.09 -2.04 1.49
CA TYR A 19 6.60 -2.66 0.27
C TYR A 19 5.50 -3.61 -0.25
N TYR A 20 4.62 -3.12 -1.11
CA TYR A 20 3.56 -3.93 -1.69
C TYR A 20 3.94 -4.34 -3.11
N GLN A 21 3.99 -5.64 -3.38
CA GLN A 21 4.53 -6.18 -4.62
C GLN A 21 3.53 -7.10 -5.32
N PHE A 22 3.45 -6.96 -6.64
CA PHE A 22 2.90 -7.98 -7.51
C PHE A 22 4.04 -8.72 -8.20
N LEU A 23 4.04 -10.04 -8.08
CA LEU A 23 5.02 -10.92 -8.70
C LEU A 23 4.37 -11.71 -9.83
N GLY A 24 5.11 -11.92 -10.92
CA GLY A 24 4.74 -12.81 -12.01
C GLY A 24 5.00 -14.29 -11.68
N GLU A 25 4.74 -15.17 -12.65
CA GLU A 25 4.86 -16.63 -12.48
C GLU A 25 6.26 -17.07 -12.00
N ASP A 26 7.32 -16.42 -12.49
CA ASP A 26 8.70 -16.72 -12.10
C ASP A 26 9.18 -15.97 -10.84
N SER A 27 8.25 -15.45 -10.02
CA SER A 27 8.55 -14.53 -8.92
C SER A 27 9.26 -13.23 -9.35
N ALA A 28 9.26 -12.94 -10.65
CA ALA A 28 9.74 -11.66 -11.16
C ALA A 28 8.81 -10.54 -10.69
N GLU A 29 9.36 -9.50 -10.07
CA GLU A 29 8.57 -8.33 -9.70
C GLU A 29 7.96 -7.70 -10.97
N LEU A 30 6.69 -7.31 -10.90
CA LEU A 30 5.98 -6.62 -11.98
C LEU A 30 5.75 -5.15 -11.60
N ILE A 31 5.23 -4.94 -10.39
CA ILE A 31 4.88 -3.63 -9.84
C ILE A 31 5.19 -3.65 -8.35
N ARG A 32 5.85 -2.59 -7.85
CA ARG A 32 6.07 -2.39 -6.41
C ARG A 32 5.72 -0.97 -5.97
N PHE A 33 4.84 -0.87 -4.99
CA PHE A 33 4.59 0.35 -4.24
C PHE A 33 5.49 0.36 -3.02
N GLU A 34 6.23 1.45 -2.83
CA GLU A 34 7.29 1.52 -1.83
C GLU A 34 7.29 2.86 -1.10
N TRP A 35 7.43 2.80 0.22
CA TRP A 35 7.71 3.96 1.05
C TRP A 35 8.43 3.52 2.32
N HIS A 36 9.60 4.09 2.58
CA HIS A 36 10.43 3.75 3.74
C HIS A 36 11.22 5.00 4.18
N PRO A 37 10.61 5.94 4.90
CA PRO A 37 11.21 7.26 5.16
C PRO A 37 12.55 7.21 5.90
N GLU A 38 12.78 6.17 6.71
CA GLU A 38 14.00 5.99 7.52
C GLU A 38 15.13 5.25 6.78
N ARG A 39 14.90 4.78 5.54
CA ARG A 39 15.87 3.98 4.78
C ARG A 39 15.88 4.42 3.31
N GLY A 40 16.97 4.18 2.59
CA GLY A 40 17.02 4.35 1.12
C GLY A 40 17.25 5.78 0.59
N THR A 41 17.28 5.89 -0.74
CA THR A 41 17.63 7.12 -1.47
C THR A 41 16.42 8.01 -1.80
N ALA A 42 15.21 7.45 -1.75
CA ALA A 42 13.95 8.15 -1.95
C ALA A 42 13.12 8.13 -0.65
N GLY A 43 13.09 9.26 0.06
CA GLY A 43 12.29 9.43 1.29
C GLY A 43 10.79 9.66 1.06
N TYR A 44 10.36 9.69 -0.20
CA TYR A 44 8.96 9.91 -0.61
C TYR A 44 8.33 8.61 -1.14
N PRO A 45 6.99 8.44 -1.03
CA PRO A 45 6.29 7.32 -1.64
C PRO A 45 6.51 7.25 -3.15
N HIS A 46 6.82 6.06 -3.66
CA HIS A 46 7.09 5.87 -5.07
C HIS A 46 6.67 4.48 -5.55
N LEU A 47 6.68 4.31 -6.87
CA LEU A 47 6.34 3.10 -7.60
C LEU A 47 7.52 2.66 -8.45
N HIS A 48 7.78 1.35 -8.48
CA HIS A 48 8.62 0.70 -9.47
C HIS A 48 7.76 -0.10 -10.43
N ILE A 49 8.03 0.02 -11.73
CA ILE A 49 7.42 -0.82 -12.77
C ILE A 49 8.54 -1.63 -13.40
N HIS A 50 8.39 -2.94 -13.32
CA HIS A 50 9.32 -3.89 -13.88
C HIS A 50 8.81 -4.33 -15.25
N GLY A 51 9.56 -3.96 -16.28
CA GLY A 51 9.20 -4.23 -17.65
C GLY A 51 10.16 -3.53 -18.59
N ARG A 52 10.20 -3.96 -19.86
CA ARG A 52 10.99 -3.28 -20.87
C ARG A 52 10.14 -2.15 -21.44
N SER A 53 10.33 -0.92 -20.99
CA SER A 53 9.88 0.23 -21.76
C SER A 53 10.54 0.18 -23.14
N ALA A 54 9.78 0.46 -24.21
CA ALA A 54 10.28 0.39 -25.59
C ALA A 54 11.52 1.28 -25.80
N ASP A 55 11.58 2.40 -25.08
CA ASP A 55 12.67 3.37 -25.09
C ASP A 55 13.70 3.18 -23.96
N ARG A 56 13.46 2.24 -23.03
CA ARG A 56 14.25 2.00 -21.80
C ARG A 56 14.44 3.23 -20.90
N ILE A 57 13.58 4.25 -21.01
CA ILE A 57 13.65 5.45 -20.18
C ILE A 57 13.18 5.14 -18.75
N ILE A 58 12.08 4.39 -18.64
CA ILE A 58 11.58 3.86 -17.37
C ILE A 58 12.16 2.47 -17.18
N THR A 59 12.84 2.28 -16.05
CA THR A 59 13.51 1.04 -15.65
C THR A 59 12.98 0.56 -14.30
N ASP A 60 13.37 -0.65 -13.92
CA ASP A 60 13.16 -1.25 -12.59
C ASP A 60 13.78 -0.45 -11.43
N ARG A 61 14.67 0.50 -11.74
CA ARG A 61 15.31 1.41 -10.77
C ARG A 61 14.71 2.81 -10.76
N THR A 62 13.68 3.07 -11.57
CA THR A 62 13.06 4.38 -11.67
C THR A 62 12.04 4.56 -10.53
N HIS A 63 12.31 5.51 -9.63
CA HIS A 63 11.35 5.91 -8.60
C HIS A 63 10.27 6.81 -9.22
N ILE A 64 9.15 6.23 -9.63
CA ILE A 64 8.00 7.00 -10.13
C ILE A 64 7.29 7.62 -8.93
N PRO A 65 7.19 8.96 -8.80
CA PRO A 65 6.58 9.58 -7.64
C PRO A 65 5.10 9.17 -7.46
N SER A 66 4.70 8.94 -6.21
CA SER A 66 3.32 8.65 -5.84
C SER A 66 2.94 9.33 -4.52
N GLY A 67 1.68 9.21 -4.11
CA GLY A 67 1.26 9.48 -2.73
C GLY A 67 1.39 8.23 -1.86
N ARG A 68 1.08 8.34 -0.57
CA ARG A 68 0.94 7.14 0.27
C ARG A 68 -0.14 6.23 -0.31
N VAL A 69 0.18 4.95 -0.43
CA VAL A 69 -0.73 3.92 -0.91
C VAL A 69 -1.10 3.01 0.25
N SER A 70 -2.39 2.79 0.47
CA SER A 70 -2.84 1.84 1.48
C SER A 70 -2.82 0.40 0.93
N LEU A 71 -2.63 -0.59 1.80
CA LEU A 71 -2.79 -2.00 1.41
C LEU A 71 -4.17 -2.27 0.81
N ALA A 72 -5.22 -1.62 1.35
CA ALA A 72 -6.58 -1.77 0.86
C ALA A 72 -6.73 -1.30 -0.60
N SER A 73 -6.08 -0.19 -0.97
CA SER A 73 -6.09 0.32 -2.33
C SER A 73 -5.36 -0.62 -3.30
N VAL A 74 -4.25 -1.24 -2.87
CA VAL A 74 -3.53 -2.25 -3.67
C VAL A 74 -4.37 -3.51 -3.88
N VAL A 75 -5.06 -3.99 -2.84
CA VAL A 75 -5.95 -5.15 -2.96
C VAL A 75 -7.15 -4.85 -3.85
N ARG A 76 -7.72 -3.63 -3.75
CA ARG A 76 -8.79 -3.20 -4.67
C ARG A 76 -8.31 -3.22 -6.12
N PHE A 77 -7.14 -2.62 -6.40
CA PHE A 77 -6.52 -2.64 -7.72
C PHE A 77 -6.34 -4.07 -8.25
N ALA A 78 -5.88 -5.00 -7.40
CA ALA A 78 -5.75 -6.41 -7.79
C ALA A 78 -7.09 -7.03 -8.25
N ILE A 79 -8.17 -6.74 -7.52
CA ILE A 79 -9.49 -7.31 -7.80
C ILE A 79 -10.13 -6.66 -9.04
N GLU A 80 -10.14 -5.33 -9.09
CA GLU A 80 -10.88 -4.57 -10.11
C GLU A 80 -10.13 -4.51 -11.45
N GLU A 81 -8.80 -4.34 -11.43
CA GLU A 81 -8.01 -4.08 -12.64
C GLU A 81 -7.21 -5.29 -13.10
N LEU A 82 -6.73 -6.12 -12.17
CA LEU A 82 -5.93 -7.31 -12.51
C LEU A 82 -6.77 -8.60 -12.58
N GLY A 83 -8.07 -8.53 -12.26
CA GLY A 83 -8.98 -9.68 -12.33
C GLY A 83 -8.74 -10.74 -11.25
N VAL A 84 -8.08 -10.40 -10.14
CA VAL A 84 -7.88 -11.31 -9.01
C VAL A 84 -9.23 -11.62 -8.35
N ARG A 85 -9.54 -12.91 -8.16
CA ARG A 85 -10.79 -13.32 -7.51
C ARG A 85 -10.72 -13.04 -6.01
N PRO A 86 -11.66 -12.26 -5.45
CA PRO A 86 -11.70 -12.03 -4.01
C PRO A 86 -12.12 -13.32 -3.27
N LEU A 87 -11.54 -13.54 -2.08
CA LEU A 87 -11.90 -14.67 -1.23
C LEU A 87 -13.20 -14.48 -0.44
N ARG A 88 -13.67 -13.23 -0.35
CA ARG A 88 -14.87 -12.86 0.42
C ARG A 88 -15.83 -12.03 -0.45
N PRO A 89 -17.15 -12.24 -0.33
CA PRO A 89 -18.14 -11.52 -1.14
C PRO A 89 -18.27 -10.04 -0.74
N ASP A 90 -17.99 -9.68 0.51
CA ASP A 90 -18.12 -8.32 1.04
C ASP A 90 -16.78 -7.54 1.06
N TRP A 91 -15.84 -7.94 0.21
CA TRP A 91 -14.48 -7.38 0.15
C TRP A 91 -14.51 -5.85 0.03
N ALA A 92 -15.38 -5.29 -0.82
CA ALA A 92 -15.45 -3.85 -1.07
C ALA A 92 -15.79 -3.05 0.20
N THR A 93 -16.69 -3.58 1.03
CA THR A 93 -17.07 -2.94 2.30
C THR A 93 -15.92 -2.93 3.30
N VAL A 94 -15.15 -4.02 3.35
CA VAL A 94 -14.00 -4.13 4.24
C VAL A 94 -12.87 -3.20 3.83
N LEU A 95 -12.54 -3.15 2.54
CA LEU A 95 -11.51 -2.24 2.05
C LEU A 95 -11.89 -0.77 2.29
N ALA A 96 -13.16 -0.40 2.07
CA ALA A 96 -13.64 0.96 2.32
C ALA A 96 -13.59 1.36 3.81
N LYS A 97 -13.81 0.41 4.72
CA LYS A 97 -13.70 0.66 6.17
C LYS A 97 -12.27 0.95 6.60
N GLU A 98 -11.30 0.20 6.07
CA GLU A 98 -9.89 0.42 6.36
C GLU A 98 -9.41 1.78 5.86
N GLU A 99 -9.75 2.16 4.62
CA GLU A 99 -9.33 3.44 4.04
C GLU A 99 -9.89 4.65 4.78
N ARG A 100 -11.10 4.54 5.36
CA ARG A 100 -11.70 5.60 6.17
C ARG A 100 -11.07 5.74 7.56
N THR A 101 -10.35 4.71 8.02
CA THR A 101 -9.72 4.67 9.34
C THR A 101 -8.28 5.17 9.30
N LEU A 102 -7.67 5.22 8.11
CA LEU A 102 -6.35 5.82 7.93
C LEU A 102 -6.47 7.36 8.05
N PRO A 103 -5.62 8.00 8.86
CA PRO A 103 -5.53 9.45 8.86
C PRO A 103 -5.23 9.92 7.45
N LEU A 104 -6.09 10.76 6.87
CA LEU A 104 -5.71 11.54 5.70
C LEU A 104 -4.47 12.34 6.14
N ASP A 105 -3.35 12.15 5.45
CA ASP A 105 -2.12 12.88 5.71
C ASP A 105 -2.49 14.36 5.84
N SER A 106 -2.45 14.85 7.07
CA SER A 106 -2.62 16.26 7.39
C SER A 106 -1.29 16.89 7.03
N GLY A 107 -1.15 17.24 5.75
CA GLY A 107 0.01 17.94 5.23
C GLY A 107 0.31 19.14 6.11
N GLY A 108 1.49 19.12 6.74
CA GLY A 108 2.14 20.30 7.31
C GLY A 108 2.97 21.00 6.25
#